data_AF-A0A935TEY9-F1
#
_entry.id   AF-A0A935TEY9-F1
#
_cell.length_a   1.000
_cell.length_b   1.000
_cell.length_c   1.000
_cell.angle_alpha   90.00
_cell.angle_beta   90.00
_cell.angle_gamma   90.00
#
_symmetry.space_group_name_H-M   'P 1'
#
loop_
_entity.id
_entity.type
_entity.pdbx_description
1 polymer ?
#
loop_
_entity_poly.entity_id
_entity_poly.type
_entity_poly.pdbx_seq_one_letter_code
_entity_poly.pdbx_strand_id
1 'polypeptide(L)'
;MKWQKRGIGHHEAAIDQVKTEITQGLIQGKGYAKTAANITDKVNSLANNMTRIVRTESHRVQVLGNNTALDKSIQSGKNLGIEMVKAIRSIIDDRTREQSRIMDGQEADENGLFTYPNGVKGLPGNTGVAEYDINDREVVIIKSV
;
A
#
# COMPACT_ATOMS: atom_id res chain seq x y z
N MET A 1 -12.45 -10.45 -1.60
CA MET A 1 -11.57 -9.26 -1.54
C MET A 1 -10.69 -9.19 -2.79
N LYS A 2 -10.34 -7.99 -3.29
CA LYS A 2 -9.55 -7.85 -4.53
C LYS A 2 -8.12 -8.40 -4.41
N TRP A 3 -7.52 -8.39 -3.23
CA TRP A 3 -6.14 -8.86 -3.01
C TRP A 3 -5.97 -10.38 -3.20
N GLN A 4 -6.96 -11.19 -2.84
CA GLN A 4 -6.94 -12.64 -3.05
C GLN A 4 -6.78 -12.97 -4.54
N LYS A 5 -7.53 -12.26 -5.40
CA LYS A 5 -7.42 -12.39 -6.86
C LYS A 5 -6.04 -11.98 -7.39
N ARG A 6 -5.46 -10.89 -6.86
CA ARG A 6 -4.10 -10.45 -7.24
C ARG A 6 -3.04 -11.47 -6.82
N GLY A 7 -3.14 -12.00 -5.60
CA GLY A 7 -2.22 -13.03 -5.11
C GLY A 7 -2.27 -14.32 -5.93
N ILE A 8 -3.48 -14.76 -6.29
CA ILE A 8 -3.68 -15.93 -7.18
C ILE A 8 -3.01 -15.70 -8.54
N GLY A 9 -3.23 -14.55 -9.18
CA GLY A 9 -2.61 -14.26 -10.48
C GLY A 9 -1.08 -14.23 -10.44
N HIS A 10 -0.48 -13.71 -9.36
CA HIS A 10 0.98 -13.76 -9.19
C HIS A 10 1.51 -15.19 -8.96
N HIS A 11 0.77 -16.01 -8.20
CA HIS A 11 1.12 -17.40 -7.99
C HIS A 11 1.07 -18.21 -9.30
N GLU A 12 0.02 -18.04 -10.10
CA GLU A 12 -0.11 -18.67 -11.42
C GLU A 12 1.05 -18.26 -12.35
N ALA A 13 1.34 -16.96 -12.45
CA ALA A 13 2.46 -16.47 -13.25
C ALA A 13 3.82 -17.03 -12.81
N ALA A 14 4.03 -17.23 -11.50
CA ALA A 14 5.25 -17.82 -10.99
C ALA A 14 5.37 -19.31 -11.33
N ILE A 15 4.28 -20.07 -11.26
CA ILE A 15 4.26 -21.48 -11.69
C ILE A 15 4.68 -21.57 -13.15
N ASP A 16 4.14 -20.71 -14.01
CA ASP A 16 4.44 -20.72 -15.44
C ASP A 16 5.88 -20.28 -15.73
N GLN A 17 6.42 -19.33 -14.96
CA GLN A 17 7.84 -18.97 -15.03
C GLN A 17 8.75 -20.14 -14.62
N VAL A 18 8.40 -20.88 -13.56
CA VAL A 18 9.17 -22.06 -13.12
C VAL A 18 9.16 -23.14 -14.20
N LYS A 19 7.99 -23.45 -14.78
CA LYS A 19 7.88 -24.39 -15.90
C LYS A 19 8.76 -23.94 -17.08
N THR A 20 8.71 -22.65 -17.42
CA THR A 20 9.50 -22.08 -18.51
C THR A 20 11.00 -22.22 -18.24
N GLU A 21 11.48 -21.94 -17.03
CA GLU A 21 12.91 -22.10 -16.69
C GLU A 21 13.36 -23.56 -16.76
N ILE A 22 12.52 -24.51 -16.35
CA ILE A 22 12.81 -25.95 -16.49
C ILE A 22 12.93 -26.31 -17.97
N THR A 23 11.96 -25.93 -18.80
CA THR A 23 11.97 -26.18 -20.24
C THR A 23 13.18 -25.55 -20.92
N GLN A 24 13.49 -24.29 -20.61
CA GLN A 24 14.67 -23.60 -21.15
C GLN A 24 15.98 -24.21 -20.66
N GLY A 25 16.04 -24.65 -19.41
CA GLY A 25 17.20 -25.36 -18.87
C GLY A 25 17.48 -26.67 -19.62
N LEU A 26 16.43 -27.43 -19.93
CA LEU A 26 16.54 -28.67 -20.72
C LEU A 26 16.96 -28.38 -22.16
N ILE A 27 16.31 -27.43 -22.84
CA ILE A 27 16.61 -27.08 -24.24
C ILE A 27 18.05 -26.57 -24.41
N GLN A 28 18.49 -25.69 -23.51
CA GLN A 28 19.81 -25.04 -23.59
C GLN A 28 20.94 -25.90 -22.98
N GLY A 29 20.62 -27.09 -22.44
CA GLY A 29 21.59 -27.94 -21.75
C GLY A 29 22.21 -27.28 -20.50
N LYS A 30 21.45 -26.41 -19.81
CA LYS A 30 21.93 -25.80 -18.55
C LYS A 30 22.15 -26.90 -17.51
N GLY A 31 23.28 -26.85 -16.81
CA GLY A 31 23.54 -27.75 -15.70
C GLY A 31 22.48 -27.63 -14.60
N TYR A 32 22.15 -28.74 -13.94
CA TYR A 32 21.09 -28.84 -12.93
C TYR A 32 21.17 -27.75 -11.84
N ALA A 33 22.38 -27.46 -11.35
CA ALA A 33 22.60 -26.43 -10.33
C ALA A 33 22.19 -25.02 -10.80
N LYS A 34 22.46 -24.68 -12.06
CA LYS A 34 22.10 -23.36 -12.63
C LYS A 34 20.60 -23.24 -12.82
N THR A 35 19.94 -24.29 -13.29
CA THR A 35 18.48 -24.32 -13.43
C THR A 35 17.79 -24.22 -12.07
N ALA A 36 18.31 -24.92 -11.05
CA ALA A 36 17.80 -24.82 -9.68
C ALA A 36 17.94 -23.40 -9.11
N ALA A 37 19.11 -22.76 -9.28
CA ALA A 37 19.33 -21.38 -8.84
C ALA A 37 18.33 -20.40 -9.50
N ASN A 38 18.14 -20.49 -10.82
CA ASN A 38 17.16 -19.67 -11.54
C ASN A 38 15.73 -19.85 -11.00
N ILE A 39 15.33 -21.09 -10.71
CA ILE A 39 14.01 -21.39 -10.12
C ILE A 39 13.88 -20.72 -8.75
N THR A 40 14.90 -20.85 -7.90
CA THR A 40 14.92 -20.20 -6.57
C THR A 40 14.77 -18.68 -6.69
N ASP A 41 15.42 -18.04 -7.66
CA ASP A 41 15.30 -16.60 -7.88
C ASP A 41 13.86 -16.18 -8.27
N LYS A 42 13.17 -16.97 -9.11
CA LYS A 42 11.77 -16.71 -9.45
C LYS A 42 10.84 -16.84 -8.25
N VAL A 43 11.05 -17.86 -7.41
CA VAL A 43 10.27 -18.07 -6.18
C VAL A 43 10.50 -16.93 -5.19
N ASN A 44 11.74 -16.48 -5.02
CA ASN A 44 12.07 -15.34 -4.16
C ASN A 44 11.40 -14.04 -4.64
N SER A 45 11.37 -13.81 -5.96
CA SER A 45 10.66 -12.67 -6.55
C SER A 45 9.15 -12.72 -6.27
N LEU A 46 8.52 -13.90 -6.39
CA LEU A 46 7.13 -14.10 -6.00
C LEU A 46 6.90 -13.75 -4.53
N ALA A 47 7.74 -14.28 -3.63
CA ALA A 47 7.61 -14.04 -2.19
C ALA A 47 7.66 -12.54 -1.87
N ASN A 48 8.63 -11.81 -2.45
CA ASN A 48 8.76 -10.36 -2.29
C ASN A 48 7.52 -9.60 -2.77
N ASN A 49 6.94 -10.00 -3.91
CA ASN A 49 5.72 -9.40 -4.43
C ASN A 49 4.52 -9.67 -3.53
N MET A 50 4.39 -10.91 -3.03
CA MET A 50 3.34 -11.27 -2.09
C MET A 50 3.43 -10.47 -0.78
N THR A 51 4.63 -10.31 -0.22
CA THR A 51 4.85 -9.45 0.95
C THR A 51 4.41 -8.02 0.70
N ARG A 52 4.72 -7.47 -0.49
CA ARG A 52 4.28 -6.11 -0.86
C ARG A 52 2.75 -6.01 -0.91
N ILE A 53 2.08 -6.98 -1.55
CA ILE A 53 0.61 -7.01 -1.65
C ILE A 53 -0.03 -7.04 -0.26
N VAL A 54 0.43 -7.95 0.60
CA VAL A 54 -0.07 -8.06 1.98
C VAL A 54 0.10 -6.73 2.69
N ARG A 55 1.29 -6.12 2.64
CA ARG A 55 1.55 -4.83 3.28
C ARG A 55 0.63 -3.73 2.77
N THR A 56 0.49 -3.56 1.46
CA THR A 56 -0.33 -2.47 0.87
C THR A 56 -1.81 -2.65 1.14
N GLU A 57 -2.31 -3.88 1.15
CA GLU A 57 -3.74 -4.16 1.35
C GLU A 57 -4.11 -4.12 2.84
N SER A 58 -3.22 -4.62 3.72
CA SER A 58 -3.36 -4.42 5.16
C SER A 58 -3.36 -2.93 5.52
N HIS A 59 -2.44 -2.15 4.94
CA HIS A 59 -2.39 -0.70 5.15
C HIS A 59 -3.70 -0.04 4.69
N ARG A 60 -4.17 -0.35 3.48
CA ARG A 60 -5.43 0.18 2.93
C ARG A 60 -6.64 -0.14 3.82
N VAL A 61 -6.75 -1.37 4.31
CA VAL A 61 -7.84 -1.78 5.23
C VAL A 61 -7.76 -1.02 6.55
N GLN A 62 -6.57 -0.88 7.11
CA GLN A 62 -6.35 -0.14 8.36
C GLN A 62 -6.75 1.34 8.22
N VAL A 63 -6.36 2.00 7.12
CA VAL A 63 -6.70 3.40 6.88
C VAL A 63 -8.21 3.57 6.68
N LEU A 64 -8.86 2.71 5.91
CA LEU A 64 -10.32 2.76 5.71
C LEU A 64 -11.09 2.54 7.02
N GLY A 65 -10.63 1.60 7.85
CA GLY A 65 -11.20 1.32 9.16
C GLY A 65 -11.04 2.52 10.11
N ASN A 66 -9.84 3.08 10.18
CA ASN A 66 -9.55 4.28 10.97
C ASN A 66 -10.43 5.46 10.51
N ASN A 67 -10.48 5.73 9.20
CA ASN A 67 -11.27 6.82 8.64
C ASN A 67 -12.75 6.72 9.04
N THR A 68 -13.34 5.52 8.96
CA THR A 68 -14.72 5.27 9.38
C THR A 68 -14.94 5.53 10.87
N ALA A 69 -13.95 5.20 11.71
CA ALA A 69 -14.00 5.50 13.14
C ALA A 69 -13.92 7.01 13.38
N LEU A 70 -13.04 7.73 12.66
CA LEU A 70 -12.92 9.18 12.79
C LEU A 70 -14.19 9.90 12.35
N ASP A 71 -14.87 9.44 11.29
CA ASP A 71 -16.15 10.00 10.84
C ASP A 71 -17.21 9.94 11.95
N LYS A 72 -17.30 8.80 12.65
CA LYS A 72 -18.23 8.64 13.79
C LYS A 72 -17.86 9.56 14.96
N SER A 73 -16.56 9.71 15.24
CA SER A 73 -16.08 10.62 16.29
C SER A 73 -16.40 12.07 15.97
N ILE A 74 -16.17 12.52 14.73
CA ILE A 74 -16.51 13.88 14.28
C ILE A 74 -18.02 14.13 14.39
N GLN A 75 -18.85 13.18 13.96
CA GLN A 75 -20.30 13.30 14.10
C GLN A 75 -20.75 13.42 15.56
N SER A 76 -20.13 12.64 16.45
CA SER A 76 -20.43 12.68 17.89
C SER A 76 -19.96 13.99 18.52
N GLY A 77 -18.80 14.51 18.12
CA GLY A 77 -18.28 15.80 18.58
C GLY A 77 -19.16 16.97 18.17
N LYS A 78 -19.71 16.95 16.95
CA LYS A 78 -20.69 17.97 16.51
C LYS A 78 -21.93 18.03 17.41
N ASN A 79 -22.43 16.87 17.87
CA ASN A 79 -23.56 16.83 18.80
C ASN A 79 -23.22 17.44 20.18
N LEU A 80 -21.93 17.46 20.55
CA LEU A 80 -21.40 18.07 21.76
C LEU A 80 -20.96 19.53 21.56
N GLY A 81 -21.08 20.07 20.34
CA GLY A 81 -20.63 21.42 20.00
C GLY A 81 -19.13 21.56 19.79
N ILE A 82 -18.39 20.46 19.59
CA ILE A 82 -16.94 20.46 19.35
C ILE A 82 -16.68 20.37 17.84
N GLU A 83 -15.96 21.34 17.30
CA GLU A 83 -15.52 21.34 15.91
C GLU A 83 -14.20 20.57 15.77
N MET A 84 -14.21 19.55 14.92
CA MET A 84 -13.08 18.64 14.72
C MET A 84 -12.86 18.41 13.23
N VAL A 85 -11.61 18.46 12.82
CA VAL A 85 -11.18 18.22 11.43
C VAL A 85 -10.23 17.03 11.37
N LYS A 86 -10.17 16.37 10.22
CA LYS A 86 -9.16 15.33 9.97
C LYS A 86 -7.89 16.00 9.45
N ALA A 87 -6.75 15.55 9.95
CA ALA A 87 -5.45 15.99 9.46
C ALA A 87 -4.53 14.78 9.22
N ILE A 88 -3.62 14.90 8.26
CA ILE A 88 -2.54 13.93 8.11
C ILE A 88 -1.43 14.24 9.12
N ARG A 89 -0.93 13.17 9.74
CA ARG A 89 0.30 13.18 10.52
C ARG A 89 1.28 12.18 9.93
N SER A 90 2.44 12.65 9.54
CA SER A 90 3.52 11.81 9.02
C SER A 90 4.57 11.55 10.08
N ILE A 91 5.12 10.34 10.09
CA ILE A 91 6.40 10.11 10.79
C ILE A 91 7.47 10.83 9.97
N ILE A 92 8.25 11.74 10.57
CA ILE A 92 9.33 12.47 9.89
C ILE A 92 10.67 11.90 10.37
N ASP A 93 11.05 10.75 9.83
CA ASP A 93 12.37 10.15 10.02
C ASP A 93 13.17 10.17 8.71
N ASP A 94 14.41 9.69 8.76
CA ASP A 94 15.32 9.65 7.61
C ASP A 94 14.78 8.84 6.42
N ARG A 95 13.81 7.95 6.68
CA ARG A 95 13.18 7.08 5.69
C ARG A 95 11.88 7.66 5.14
N THR A 96 11.39 8.74 5.73
CA THR A 96 10.22 9.47 5.25
C THR A 96 10.56 10.09 3.92
N ARG A 97 9.75 9.80 2.92
CA ARG A 97 9.90 10.38 1.59
C ARG A 97 9.40 11.82 1.59
N GLU A 98 9.84 12.58 0.59
CA GLU A 98 9.51 14.01 0.48
C GLU A 98 8.00 14.26 0.41
N GLN A 99 7.24 13.44 -0.32
CA GLN A 99 5.79 13.65 -0.41
C GLN A 99 5.12 13.54 0.97
N SER A 100 5.51 12.59 1.81
CA SER A 100 4.92 12.44 3.15
C SER A 100 5.31 13.58 4.08
N ARG A 101 6.46 14.24 3.86
CA ARG A 101 6.79 15.49 4.55
C ARG A 101 5.87 16.64 4.11
N ILE A 102 5.62 16.75 2.80
CA ILE A 102 4.73 17.78 2.24
C ILE A 102 3.29 17.61 2.75
N MET A 103 2.83 16.37 2.90
CA MET A 103 1.48 16.06 3.38
C MET A 103 1.31 16.23 4.90
N ASP A 104 2.39 16.35 5.67
CA ASP A 104 2.30 16.47 7.13
C ASP A 104 1.55 17.74 7.54
N GLY A 105 0.51 17.57 8.37
CA GLY A 105 -0.33 18.67 8.83
C GLY A 105 -1.40 19.12 7.84
N GLN A 106 -1.50 18.52 6.65
CA GLN A 106 -2.58 18.84 5.71
C GLN A 106 -3.93 18.45 6.29
N GLU A 107 -4.86 19.41 6.28
CA GLU A 107 -6.25 19.20 6.70
C GLU A 107 -7.07 18.62 5.55
N ALA A 108 -8.05 17.79 5.90
CA ALA A 108 -8.93 17.17 4.92
C ALA A 108 -9.91 18.20 4.33
N ASP A 109 -10.30 17.98 3.07
CA ASP A 109 -11.37 18.77 2.45
C ASP A 109 -12.76 18.44 3.04
N GLU A 110 -13.80 19.14 2.58
CA GLU A 110 -15.19 18.94 3.02
C GLU A 110 -15.67 17.48 2.85
N ASN A 111 -15.05 16.73 1.94
CA ASN A 111 -15.36 15.32 1.68
C ASN A 111 -14.48 14.36 2.51
N GLY A 112 -13.59 14.88 3.36
CA GLY A 112 -12.67 14.10 4.17
C GLY A 112 -11.49 13.51 3.39
N LEU A 113 -11.14 14.10 2.24
CA LEU A 113 -10.05 13.65 1.36
C LEU A 113 -8.84 14.61 1.42
N PHE A 114 -7.66 14.07 1.11
CA PHE A 114 -6.40 14.82 1.08
C PHE A 114 -5.91 14.97 -0.36
N THR A 115 -5.28 16.11 -0.67
CA THR A 115 -4.79 16.41 -2.03
C THR A 115 -3.28 16.22 -2.09
N TYR A 116 -2.84 15.21 -2.82
CA TYR A 116 -1.43 14.87 -3.03
C TYR A 116 -0.76 15.80 -4.07
N PRO A 117 0.59 15.85 -4.12
CA PRO A 117 1.33 16.80 -4.97
C PRO A 117 1.00 16.76 -6.47
N ASN A 118 0.53 15.63 -7.00
CA ASN A 118 0.11 15.49 -8.40
C ASN A 118 -1.38 15.87 -8.65
N GLY A 119 -2.07 16.41 -7.64
CA GLY A 119 -3.49 16.77 -7.70
C GLY A 119 -4.46 15.60 -7.46
N VAL A 120 -3.96 14.38 -7.22
CA VAL A 120 -4.82 13.25 -6.87
C VAL A 120 -5.38 13.44 -5.47
N LYS A 121 -6.68 13.23 -5.34
CA LYS A 121 -7.37 13.21 -4.05
C LYS A 121 -7.56 11.80 -3.55
N GLY A 122 -7.17 11.55 -2.31
CA GLY A 122 -7.27 10.23 -1.72
C GLY A 122 -7.05 10.22 -0.23
N LEU A 123 -7.23 9.04 0.35
CA LEU A 123 -6.75 8.73 1.69
C LEU A 123 -5.36 8.12 1.60
N PRO A 124 -4.53 8.25 2.65
CA PRO A 124 -3.27 7.51 2.77
C PRO A 124 -3.44 6.02 2.42
N GLY A 125 -2.57 5.47 1.58
CA GLY A 125 -2.67 4.07 1.13
C GLY A 125 -3.84 3.72 0.18
N ASN A 126 -4.68 4.69 -0.20
CA ASN A 126 -5.84 4.48 -1.07
C ASN A 126 -6.02 5.59 -2.12
N THR A 127 -4.94 6.22 -2.58
CA THR A 127 -4.94 7.22 -3.66
C THR A 127 -5.13 6.58 -5.03
N GLY A 128 -4.74 5.30 -5.19
CA GLY A 128 -4.72 4.61 -6.48
C GLY A 128 -3.41 4.80 -7.26
N VAL A 129 -2.51 5.67 -6.78
CA VAL A 129 -1.16 5.85 -7.32
C VAL A 129 -0.19 5.07 -6.45
N ALA A 130 0.53 4.12 -7.06
CA ALA A 130 1.44 3.24 -6.32
C ALA A 130 2.51 4.01 -5.54
N GLU A 131 3.00 5.13 -6.09
CA GLU A 131 4.02 5.97 -5.46
C GLU A 131 3.59 6.48 -4.06
N TYR A 132 2.32 6.84 -3.91
CA TYR A 132 1.79 7.36 -2.64
C TYR A 132 1.20 6.27 -1.76
N ASP A 133 0.81 5.12 -2.33
CA ASP A 133 0.17 4.06 -1.57
C ASP A 133 1.18 3.07 -0.93
N ILE A 134 2.36 2.88 -1.54
CA ILE A 134 3.30 1.84 -1.11
C ILE A 134 4.31 2.35 -0.08
N ASN A 135 4.48 1.61 1.02
CA ASN A 135 5.38 1.95 2.13
C ASN A 135 5.18 3.39 2.63
N ASP A 136 3.95 3.88 2.51
CA ASP A 136 3.53 5.14 3.06
C ASP A 136 3.59 5.12 4.59
N ARG A 137 3.80 6.28 5.18
CA ARG A 137 4.03 6.50 6.62
C ARG A 137 3.15 7.62 7.18
N GLU A 138 2.10 7.96 6.46
CA GLU A 138 1.07 8.91 6.83
C GLU A 138 -0.02 8.21 7.64
N VAL A 139 -0.55 8.90 8.66
CA VAL A 139 -1.69 8.45 9.46
C VAL A 139 -2.68 9.59 9.56
N VAL A 140 -3.97 9.27 9.47
CA VAL A 140 -5.03 10.26 9.67
C VAL A 140 -5.36 10.37 11.16
N ILE A 141 -5.32 11.60 11.67
CA ILE A 141 -5.68 11.94 13.05
C ILE A 141 -6.83 12.94 13.07
N ILE A 142 -7.50 13.05 14.22
CA ILE A 142 -8.41 14.16 14.50
C ILE A 142 -7.61 15.30 15.12
N LYS A 143 -7.84 16.51 14.62
CA LYS A 143 -7.35 17.77 15.16
C LYS A 143 -8.57 18.58 15.59
N SER A 144 -8.58 19.01 16.85
CA SER A 144 -9.55 20.01 17.33
C SER A 144 -9.20 21.37 16.74
N VAL A 145 -10.21 22.09 16.26
CA VAL A 145 -10.07 23.47 15.76
C VAL A 145 -10.21 24.44 16.92
#